data_AF-A0AB37YTC7-F1
#
_entry.id   AF-A0AB37YTC7-F1
#
_cell.length_a   1.000
_cell.length_b   1.000
_cell.length_c   1.000
_cell.angle_alpha   90.00
_cell.angle_beta   90.00
_cell.angle_gamma   90.00
#
_symmetry.space_group_name_H-M   'P 1'
#
loop_
_entity.id
_entity.type
_entity.pdbx_description
1 polymer ?
#
loop_
_entity_poly.entity_id
_entity_poly.type
_entity_poly.pdbx_seq_one_letter_code
_entity_poly.pdbx_strand_id
1 'polypeptide(L)'
;MSDKKTIKNVKVFGINKAADDPKNKEDNSKQMAVDPFAQIYGDKGLIIPPYDMSVLLEIKESNPIHSACISAKVDDIAGVGFDFAPFEEVKEANQEQYKRLKEFMRNCNPKMTSAEIIRAVWDDYETVGWGIIEVVRNNKDEPSKLYHIPAHTVRAHKDKVRFAQIVSNKERWFKKFGYPDDYSLVDGRPLGAEDIAENGTEKAGEVIVIRKFGSRSSYYGIPNYVSSIGSIVGSQAVRDYDINFFTGKTIPDALLFLEGVDEIDDGTENELKEFFSAETKGEHHKLAVVPVPPGAKARLEKVSPSRRKRR
;
A
#
# COMPACT_ATOMS: atom_id res chain seq x y z
N MET A 1 5.40 40.20 -15.78
CA MET A 1 5.43 39.33 -14.60
C MET A 1 5.08 37.94 -15.09
N SER A 2 5.99 36.98 -14.92
CA SER A 2 5.89 35.66 -15.54
C SER A 2 4.94 34.78 -14.73
N ASP A 3 3.79 34.45 -15.31
CA ASP A 3 2.85 33.46 -14.77
C ASP A 3 3.51 32.08 -14.79
N LYS A 4 3.98 31.64 -13.63
CA LYS A 4 4.41 30.27 -13.41
C LYS A 4 3.18 29.35 -13.52
N LYS A 5 2.96 28.78 -14.70
CA LYS A 5 2.06 27.63 -14.88
C LYS A 5 2.59 26.46 -14.04
N THR A 6 2.00 26.30 -12.87
CA THR A 6 2.22 25.16 -11.96
C THR A 6 1.92 23.87 -12.70
N ILE A 7 2.85 22.92 -12.68
CA ILE A 7 2.70 21.57 -13.23
C ILE A 7 1.53 20.91 -12.49
N LYS A 8 0.35 20.82 -13.13
CA LYS A 8 -0.89 20.30 -12.53
C LYS A 8 -0.96 18.78 -12.40
N ASN A 9 0.01 18.02 -12.90
CA ASN A 9 -0.07 16.55 -12.99
C ASN A 9 1.07 15.82 -12.26
N VAL A 10 1.41 16.24 -11.04
CA VAL A 10 2.11 15.36 -10.10
C VAL A 10 1.07 14.89 -9.09
N LYS A 11 0.65 13.63 -9.18
CA LYS A 11 -0.05 12.96 -8.07
C LYS A 11 0.98 12.79 -6.95
N VAL A 12 1.17 13.83 -6.15
CA VAL A 12 1.83 13.69 -4.86
C VAL A 12 0.87 12.85 -4.03
N PHE A 13 1.31 11.65 -3.63
CA PHE A 13 0.61 10.88 -2.60
C PHE A 13 0.61 11.72 -1.33
N GLY A 14 -0.47 12.47 -1.12
CA GLY A 14 -0.74 13.14 0.13
C GLY A 14 -0.97 12.07 1.16
N ILE A 15 -0.03 11.90 2.09
CA ILE A 15 -0.32 11.21 3.34
C ILE A 15 -1.17 12.16 4.15
N ASN A 16 -2.47 12.14 3.86
CA ASN A 16 -3.42 12.79 4.75
C ASN A 16 -3.32 12.09 6.10
N LYS A 17 -3.27 12.87 7.18
CA LYS A 17 -3.48 12.29 8.51
C LYS A 17 -4.90 11.72 8.47
N ALA A 18 -5.10 10.55 9.06
CA ALA A 18 -6.43 9.92 9.12
C ALA A 18 -7.50 10.74 9.90
N ALA A 19 -7.16 11.96 10.33
CA ALA A 19 -7.99 12.84 11.16
C ALA A 19 -8.52 14.08 10.41
N ASP A 20 -8.47 14.13 9.09
CA ASP A 20 -9.03 15.27 8.35
C ASP A 20 -10.57 15.15 8.22
N ASP A 21 -11.27 16.06 8.89
CA ASP A 21 -12.72 16.26 8.99
C ASP A 21 -13.42 16.22 7.60
N PRO A 22 -14.62 15.61 7.43
CA PRO A 22 -15.22 15.35 6.11
C PRO A 22 -15.61 16.59 5.29
N LYS A 23 -15.43 17.80 5.81
CA LYS A 23 -15.97 19.04 5.22
C LYS A 23 -15.10 19.75 4.21
N ASN A 24 -13.88 19.26 3.91
CA ASN A 24 -12.98 19.95 2.98
C ASN A 24 -12.43 19.03 1.87
N LYS A 25 -13.34 18.32 1.19
CA LYS A 25 -13.04 17.53 -0.02
C LYS A 25 -13.69 18.15 -1.25
N GLU A 26 -13.25 19.35 -1.61
CA GLU A 26 -13.33 19.79 -3.00
C GLU A 26 -11.91 19.72 -3.58
N ASP A 27 -11.80 19.08 -4.74
CA ASP A 27 -10.63 19.13 -5.64
C ASP A 27 -9.43 18.17 -5.51
N ASN A 28 -9.58 16.95 -4.96
CA ASN A 28 -8.60 15.88 -5.29
C ASN A 28 -9.24 14.50 -5.54
N SER A 29 -9.35 14.20 -6.84
CA SER A 29 -9.31 12.87 -7.49
C SER A 29 -9.88 11.66 -6.73
N LYS A 30 -11.05 11.23 -7.18
CA LYS A 30 -11.78 9.99 -6.85
C LYS A 30 -10.92 8.73 -7.05
N GLN A 31 -10.44 8.13 -5.96
CA GLN A 31 -10.22 6.68 -5.72
C GLN A 31 -9.29 6.49 -4.50
N MET A 32 -9.72 6.93 -3.32
CA MET A 32 -9.23 6.29 -2.10
C MET A 32 -10.22 5.18 -1.77
N ALA A 33 -9.73 3.97 -1.53
CA ALA A 33 -10.56 2.91 -0.98
C ALA A 33 -11.19 3.44 0.31
N VAL A 34 -12.52 3.38 0.41
CA VAL A 34 -13.23 3.76 1.64
C VAL A 34 -12.74 2.83 2.74
N ASP A 35 -12.24 3.37 3.85
CA ASP A 35 -11.81 2.56 5.00
C ASP A 35 -12.98 1.67 5.45
N PRO A 36 -12.87 0.33 5.36
CA PRO A 36 -13.95 -0.59 5.72
C PRO A 36 -14.40 -0.45 7.18
N PHE A 37 -13.56 0.13 8.04
CA PHE A 37 -13.83 0.32 9.46
C PHE A 37 -14.47 1.67 9.81
N ALA A 38 -14.62 2.59 8.84
CA ALA A 38 -15.00 3.98 9.09
C ALA A 38 -16.26 4.14 9.98
N GLN A 39 -17.23 3.25 9.83
CA GLN A 39 -18.49 3.29 10.58
C GLN A 39 -18.44 2.59 11.94
N ILE A 40 -17.46 1.71 12.19
CA ILE A 40 -17.48 0.84 13.38
C ILE A 40 -16.37 1.15 14.40
N TYR A 41 -15.50 2.14 14.14
CA TYR A 41 -14.45 2.52 15.09
C TYR A 41 -15.00 2.90 16.47
N GLY A 42 -15.92 3.86 16.52
CA GLY A 42 -16.51 4.33 17.77
C GLY A 42 -17.36 3.26 18.45
N ASP A 43 -18.31 2.69 17.71
CA ASP A 43 -19.30 1.75 18.22
C ASP A 43 -18.68 0.48 18.80
N LYS A 44 -17.61 -0.02 18.16
CA LYS A 44 -16.95 -1.27 18.57
C LYS A 44 -15.63 -1.05 19.29
N GLY A 45 -15.29 0.19 19.68
CA GLY A 45 -14.08 0.50 20.43
C GLY A 45 -12.77 0.17 19.71
N LEU A 46 -12.78 0.17 18.38
CA LEU A 46 -11.60 -0.05 17.55
C LEU A 46 -10.80 1.24 17.44
N ILE A 47 -9.48 1.11 17.38
CA ILE A 47 -8.57 2.24 17.31
C ILE A 47 -8.19 2.53 15.87
N ILE A 48 -8.24 3.80 15.48
CA ILE A 48 -7.80 4.25 14.16
C ILE A 48 -6.26 4.21 14.10
N PRO A 49 -5.65 3.58 13.08
CA PRO A 49 -4.20 3.61 12.89
C PRO A 49 -3.66 5.04 12.72
N PRO A 50 -2.43 5.34 13.17
CA PRO A 50 -1.85 6.68 13.01
C PRO A 50 -1.59 7.08 11.55
N TYR A 51 -1.43 6.09 10.67
CA TYR A 51 -1.21 6.22 9.23
C TYR A 51 -2.11 5.23 8.51
N ASP A 52 -2.61 5.60 7.34
CA ASP A 52 -3.39 4.71 6.49
C ASP A 52 -2.51 3.58 5.97
N MET A 53 -2.82 2.35 6.38
CA MET A 53 -2.04 1.16 6.04
C MET A 53 -2.13 0.80 4.55
N SER A 54 -3.21 1.15 3.86
CA SER A 54 -3.34 0.93 2.42
C SER A 54 -2.41 1.87 1.64
N VAL A 55 -2.28 3.11 2.08
CA VAL A 55 -1.32 4.07 1.50
C VAL A 55 0.12 3.59 1.72
N LEU A 56 0.44 3.04 2.89
CA LEU A 56 1.77 2.49 3.17
C LEU A 56 2.12 1.31 2.25
N LEU A 57 1.14 0.43 1.96
CA LEU A 57 1.31 -0.64 0.97
C LEU A 57 1.56 -0.10 -0.44
N GLU A 58 0.78 0.88 -0.86
CA GLU A 58 0.93 1.51 -2.18
C GLU A 58 2.31 2.18 -2.33
N ILE A 59 2.81 2.85 -1.29
CA ILE A 59 4.17 3.44 -1.28
C ILE A 59 5.24 2.37 -1.52
N LYS A 60 5.10 1.19 -0.91
CA LYS A 60 5.99 0.05 -1.15
C LYS A 60 5.91 -0.42 -2.60
N GLU A 61 4.71 -0.68 -3.12
CA GLU A 61 4.51 -1.21 -4.47
C GLU A 61 4.96 -0.25 -5.58
N SER A 62 4.84 1.05 -5.32
CA SER A 62 5.10 2.09 -6.33
C SER A 62 6.56 2.55 -6.40
N ASN A 63 7.43 2.15 -5.46
CA ASN A 63 8.86 2.49 -5.47
C ASN A 63 9.75 1.23 -5.42
N PRO A 64 10.47 0.90 -6.51
CA PRO A 64 11.25 -0.34 -6.58
C PRO A 64 12.44 -0.38 -5.61
N ILE A 65 13.08 0.76 -5.34
CA ILE A 65 14.21 0.84 -4.40
C ILE A 65 13.71 0.58 -2.99
N HIS A 66 12.61 1.24 -2.61
CA HIS A 66 12.01 1.05 -1.29
C HIS A 66 11.54 -0.39 -1.09
N SER A 67 10.85 -0.97 -2.08
CA SER A 67 10.42 -2.36 -2.04
C SER A 67 11.61 -3.32 -1.89
N ALA A 68 12.68 -3.12 -2.65
CA ALA A 68 13.88 -3.97 -2.57
C ALA A 68 14.56 -3.87 -1.19
N CYS A 69 14.61 -2.68 -0.58
CA CYS A 69 15.13 -2.51 0.77
C CYS A 69 14.28 -3.23 1.84
N ILE A 70 12.95 -3.24 1.69
CA ILE A 70 12.07 -4.03 2.57
C ILE A 70 12.34 -5.52 2.39
N SER A 71 12.34 -6.01 1.14
CA SER A 71 12.62 -7.42 0.85
C SER A 71 13.97 -7.87 1.42
N ALA A 72 15.03 -7.09 1.24
CA ALA A 72 16.36 -7.41 1.78
C ALA A 72 16.35 -7.56 3.30
N LYS A 73 15.67 -6.66 4.03
CA LYS A 73 15.52 -6.80 5.49
C LYS A 73 14.75 -8.05 5.89
N VAL A 74 13.66 -8.36 5.17
CA VAL A 74 12.85 -9.54 5.44
C VAL A 74 13.67 -10.81 5.23
N ASP A 75 14.47 -10.86 4.17
CA ASP A 75 15.36 -11.98 3.88
C ASP A 75 16.50 -12.10 4.90
N ASP A 76 17.07 -11.00 5.36
CA ASP A 76 18.08 -11.02 6.42
C ASP A 76 17.50 -11.52 7.76
N ILE A 77 16.28 -11.13 8.09
CA ILE A 77 15.63 -11.49 9.37
C ILE A 77 15.10 -12.93 9.34
N ALA A 78 14.36 -13.28 8.29
CA ALA A 78 13.59 -14.52 8.22
C ALA A 78 14.16 -15.55 7.23
N GLY A 79 15.12 -15.17 6.38
CA GLY A 79 15.65 -16.01 5.32
C GLY A 79 16.68 -17.03 5.79
N VAL A 80 17.37 -16.78 6.91
CA VAL A 80 18.34 -17.72 7.50
C VAL A 80 17.70 -18.94 8.18
N GLY A 81 16.38 -18.89 8.39
CA GLY A 81 15.63 -19.91 9.13
C GLY A 81 15.65 -19.69 10.63
N PHE A 82 15.06 -20.63 11.37
CA PHE A 82 15.04 -20.63 12.82
C PHE A 82 15.30 -22.04 13.34
N ASP A 83 15.76 -22.14 14.58
CA ASP A 83 15.84 -23.39 15.31
C ASP A 83 15.34 -23.20 16.75
N PHE A 84 15.03 -24.31 17.41
CA PHE A 84 14.59 -24.34 18.78
C PHE A 84 15.76 -24.67 19.70
N ALA A 85 15.94 -23.85 20.73
CA ALA A 85 16.81 -24.17 21.85
C ALA A 85 15.94 -24.65 23.04
N PRO A 86 16.44 -25.58 23.87
CA PRO A 86 15.83 -25.83 25.16
C PRO A 86 15.85 -24.54 25.99
N PHE A 87 14.88 -24.39 26.90
CA PHE A 87 14.94 -23.34 27.91
C PHE A 87 16.19 -23.50 28.78
N GLU A 88 16.72 -22.39 29.31
CA GLU A 88 17.98 -22.38 30.07
C GLU A 88 17.94 -23.32 31.29
N GLU A 89 16.76 -23.55 31.88
CA GLU A 89 16.57 -24.41 33.04
C GLU A 89 16.56 -25.92 32.70
N VAL A 90 16.50 -26.29 31.42
CA VAL A 90 16.39 -27.68 30.95
C VAL A 90 17.80 -28.25 30.72
N LYS A 91 18.24 -29.14 31.62
CA LYS A 91 19.57 -29.79 31.54
C LYS A 91 19.70 -30.79 30.40
N GLU A 92 18.62 -31.52 30.09
CA GLU A 92 18.60 -32.51 29.02
C GLU A 92 17.46 -32.22 28.05
N ALA A 93 17.82 -31.93 26.80
CA ALA A 93 16.85 -31.59 25.76
C ALA A 93 16.05 -32.83 25.35
N ASN A 94 14.72 -32.74 25.42
CA ASN A 94 13.83 -33.78 24.94
C ASN A 94 13.79 -33.79 23.40
N GLN A 95 14.46 -34.77 22.81
CA GLN A 95 14.57 -34.91 21.35
C GLN A 95 13.23 -35.21 20.66
N GLU A 96 12.29 -35.83 21.36
CA GLU A 96 10.95 -36.12 20.80
C GLU A 96 10.12 -34.84 20.72
N GLN A 97 10.16 -34.01 21.77
CA GLN A 97 9.52 -32.69 21.75
C GLN A 97 10.10 -31.80 20.63
N TYR A 98 11.42 -31.81 20.48
CA TYR A 98 12.09 -31.07 19.42
C TYR A 98 11.65 -31.51 18.02
N LYS A 99 11.55 -32.83 17.78
CA LYS A 99 11.02 -33.37 16.53
C LYS A 99 9.57 -32.93 16.29
N ARG A 100 8.70 -33.02 17.30
CA ARG A 100 7.30 -32.58 17.22
C ARG A 100 7.19 -31.09 16.87
N LEU A 101 8.02 -30.24 17.46
CA LEU A 101 8.05 -28.80 17.14
C LEU A 101 8.51 -28.54 15.71
N LYS A 102 9.60 -29.18 15.26
CA LYS A 102 10.06 -29.05 13.87
C LYS A 102 9.02 -29.52 12.86
N GLU A 103 8.33 -30.62 13.15
CA GLU A 103 7.27 -31.13 12.29
C GLU A 103 6.06 -30.18 12.24
N PHE A 104 5.61 -29.69 13.40
CA PHE A 104 4.54 -28.69 13.49
C PHE A 104 4.87 -27.45 12.65
N MET A 105 6.08 -26.90 12.77
CA MET A 105 6.45 -25.70 12.03
C MET A 105 6.61 -25.95 10.52
N ARG A 106 7.09 -27.13 10.12
CA ARG A 106 7.16 -27.48 8.68
C ARG A 106 5.78 -27.60 8.06
N ASN A 107 4.82 -28.13 8.83
CA ASN A 107 3.47 -28.43 8.37
C ASN A 107 2.41 -27.52 9.01
N CYS A 108 2.77 -26.27 9.30
CA CYS A 108 1.93 -25.37 10.10
C CYS A 108 0.61 -25.00 9.40
N ASN A 109 0.53 -25.10 8.07
CA ASN A 109 -0.74 -25.20 7.33
C ASN A 109 -0.51 -25.83 5.93
N PRO A 110 -1.58 -26.20 5.19
CA PRO A 110 -1.45 -26.84 3.87
C PRO A 110 -0.99 -25.95 2.71
N LYS A 111 -0.95 -24.62 2.90
CA LYS A 111 -0.69 -23.64 1.84
C LYS A 111 0.70 -23.00 1.91
N MET A 112 1.23 -22.84 3.13
CA MET A 112 2.48 -22.13 3.40
C MET A 112 3.28 -22.87 4.48
N THR A 113 4.58 -22.91 4.29
CA THR A 113 5.56 -23.26 5.32
C THR A 113 5.66 -22.16 6.36
N SER A 114 6.16 -22.48 7.57
CA SER A 114 6.40 -21.45 8.60
C SER A 114 7.39 -20.38 8.15
N ALA A 115 8.37 -20.71 7.32
CA ALA A 115 9.32 -19.73 6.78
C ALA A 115 8.61 -18.69 5.90
N GLU A 116 7.66 -19.11 5.06
CA GLU A 116 6.86 -18.20 4.24
C GLU A 116 5.93 -17.33 5.10
N ILE A 117 5.30 -17.91 6.14
CA ILE A 117 4.49 -17.14 7.09
C ILE A 117 5.33 -16.08 7.79
N ILE A 118 6.49 -16.46 8.33
CA ILE A 118 7.37 -15.56 9.07
C ILE A 118 7.87 -14.44 8.12
N ARG A 119 8.25 -14.76 6.88
CA ARG A 119 8.59 -13.73 5.88
C ARG A 119 7.44 -12.77 5.63
N ALA A 120 6.21 -13.26 5.42
CA ALA A 120 5.04 -12.40 5.20
C ALA A 120 4.73 -11.50 6.41
N VAL A 121 4.90 -12.01 7.61
CA VAL A 121 4.72 -11.26 8.87
C VAL A 121 5.76 -10.15 9.01
N TRP A 122 7.03 -10.44 8.70
CA TRP A 122 8.10 -9.44 8.73
C TRP A 122 7.97 -8.41 7.62
N ASP A 123 7.45 -8.82 6.46
CA ASP A 123 7.14 -7.92 5.36
C ASP A 123 6.05 -6.91 5.75
N ASP A 124 4.96 -7.37 6.37
CA ASP A 124 3.94 -6.50 6.95
C ASP A 124 4.52 -5.62 8.07
N TYR A 125 5.36 -6.17 8.94
CA TYR A 125 6.01 -5.43 10.01
C TYR A 125 6.86 -4.27 9.50
N GLU A 126 7.68 -4.49 8.46
CA GLU A 126 8.49 -3.44 7.86
C GLU A 126 7.67 -2.47 7.01
N THR A 127 6.55 -2.92 6.44
CA THR A 127 5.70 -2.10 5.55
C THR A 127 4.70 -1.24 6.31
N VAL A 128 3.88 -1.82 7.17
CA VAL A 128 2.78 -1.14 7.88
C VAL A 128 3.02 -0.98 9.38
N GLY A 129 4.10 -1.56 9.92
CA GLY A 129 4.55 -1.36 11.29
C GLY A 129 4.12 -2.45 12.27
N TRP A 130 3.42 -3.48 11.81
CA TRP A 130 3.11 -4.67 12.59
C TRP A 130 2.82 -5.87 11.68
N GLY A 131 2.96 -7.07 12.22
CA GLY A 131 2.65 -8.33 11.54
C GLY A 131 1.81 -9.22 12.45
N ILE A 132 0.95 -10.05 11.85
CA ILE A 132 -0.08 -10.81 12.57
C ILE A 132 -0.06 -12.27 12.13
N ILE A 133 -0.04 -13.16 13.13
CA ILE A 133 -0.13 -14.61 12.95
C ILE A 133 -1.38 -15.10 13.67
N GLU A 134 -2.29 -15.74 12.96
CA GLU A 134 -3.39 -16.49 13.55
C GLU A 134 -2.89 -17.84 14.07
N VAL A 135 -3.35 -18.21 15.26
CA VAL A 135 -3.13 -19.52 15.86
C VAL A 135 -4.46 -20.25 15.94
N VAL A 136 -4.53 -21.41 15.28
CA VAL A 136 -5.72 -22.28 15.31
C VAL A 136 -5.43 -23.46 16.21
N ARG A 137 -6.34 -23.73 17.16
CA ARG A 137 -6.24 -24.86 18.08
C ARG A 137 -7.03 -26.07 17.59
N ASN A 138 -6.59 -27.26 18.01
CA ASN A 138 -7.34 -28.50 17.81
C ASN A 138 -8.38 -28.70 18.93
N ASN A 139 -9.13 -29.82 18.86
CA ASN A 139 -10.16 -30.16 19.85
C ASN A 139 -9.61 -30.46 21.26
N LYS A 140 -8.28 -30.57 21.41
CA LYS A 140 -7.58 -30.72 22.70
C LYS A 140 -7.04 -29.39 23.23
N ASP A 141 -7.44 -28.29 22.60
CA ASP A 141 -6.95 -26.94 22.91
C ASP A 141 -5.43 -26.76 22.71
N GLU A 142 -4.81 -27.57 21.86
CA GLU A 142 -3.39 -27.42 21.50
C GLU A 142 -3.25 -26.62 20.20
N PRO A 143 -2.24 -25.73 20.05
CA PRO A 143 -1.91 -25.10 18.78
C PRO A 143 -1.67 -26.15 17.69
N SER A 144 -2.41 -26.04 16.59
CA SER A 144 -2.40 -27.02 15.51
C SER A 144 -2.09 -26.42 14.15
N LYS A 145 -2.43 -25.15 13.91
CA LYS A 145 -2.08 -24.47 12.66
C LYS A 145 -1.71 -23.01 12.90
N LEU A 146 -0.90 -22.47 11.99
CA LEU A 146 -0.54 -21.06 11.95
C LEU A 146 -0.92 -20.48 10.59
N TYR A 147 -1.46 -19.26 10.57
CA TYR A 147 -1.73 -18.52 9.34
C TYR A 147 -1.20 -17.10 9.43
N HIS A 148 -0.68 -16.58 8.32
CA HIS A 148 -0.44 -15.14 8.19
C HIS A 148 -1.77 -14.43 7.96
N ILE A 149 -2.02 -13.35 8.70
CA ILE A 149 -3.10 -12.41 8.42
C ILE A 149 -2.50 -11.13 7.84
N PRO A 150 -2.90 -10.68 6.64
CA PRO A 150 -2.46 -9.40 6.09
C PRO A 150 -2.77 -8.26 7.05
N ALA A 151 -1.73 -7.63 7.59
CA ALA A 151 -1.85 -6.80 8.78
C ALA A 151 -2.66 -5.51 8.55
N HIS A 152 -2.74 -5.04 7.29
CA HIS A 152 -3.54 -3.88 6.90
C HIS A 152 -5.06 -4.11 7.06
N THR A 153 -5.51 -5.36 7.09
CA THR A 153 -6.94 -5.75 7.21
C THR A 153 -7.44 -5.77 8.65
N VAL A 154 -6.56 -5.58 9.63
CA VAL A 154 -6.86 -5.74 11.06
C VAL A 154 -6.85 -4.40 11.79
N ARG A 155 -7.70 -4.25 12.80
CA ARG A 155 -7.72 -3.13 13.75
C ARG A 155 -7.63 -3.63 15.18
N ALA A 156 -6.90 -2.90 16.01
CA ALA A 156 -6.77 -3.19 17.43
C ALA A 156 -7.95 -2.59 18.19
N HIS A 157 -8.46 -3.32 19.17
CA HIS A 157 -9.43 -2.81 20.11
C HIS A 157 -8.74 -2.00 21.23
N LYS A 158 -9.45 -1.07 21.85
CA LYS A 158 -8.94 -0.19 22.94
C LYS A 158 -8.43 -0.95 24.18
N ASP A 159 -8.85 -2.19 24.38
CA ASP A 159 -8.36 -3.04 25.48
C ASP A 159 -7.00 -3.70 25.22
N LYS A 160 -6.46 -3.60 23.99
CA LYS A 160 -5.20 -4.23 23.56
C LYS A 160 -5.21 -5.77 23.61
N VAL A 161 -6.39 -6.36 23.76
CA VAL A 161 -6.60 -7.82 23.82
C VAL A 161 -7.31 -8.30 22.56
N ARG A 162 -8.32 -7.55 22.11
CA ARG A 162 -9.11 -7.90 20.93
C ARG A 162 -8.61 -7.24 19.66
N PHE A 163 -8.84 -7.92 18.55
CA PHE A 163 -8.54 -7.45 17.20
C PHE A 163 -9.71 -7.79 16.28
N ALA A 164 -10.06 -6.89 15.39
CA ALA A 164 -11.11 -7.10 14.40
C ALA A 164 -10.52 -7.04 12.99
N GLN A 165 -10.95 -7.95 12.13
CA GLN A 165 -10.58 -8.00 10.73
C GLN A 165 -11.83 -7.80 9.88
N ILE A 166 -11.70 -7.04 8.79
CA ILE A 166 -12.72 -7.00 7.73
C ILE A 166 -12.07 -7.43 6.42
N VAL A 167 -12.58 -8.52 5.84
CA VAL A 167 -12.23 -8.97 4.49
C VAL A 167 -13.51 -9.28 3.74
N SER A 168 -13.67 -8.72 2.54
CA SER A 168 -14.87 -8.91 1.70
C SER A 168 -16.18 -8.64 2.44
N ASN A 169 -16.23 -7.55 3.23
CA ASN A 169 -17.35 -7.15 4.09
C ASN A 169 -17.75 -8.16 5.18
N LYS A 170 -16.90 -9.15 5.47
CA LYS A 170 -17.09 -10.06 6.60
C LYS A 170 -16.19 -9.63 7.74
N GLU A 171 -16.82 -9.36 8.87
CA GLU A 171 -16.15 -9.06 10.13
C GLU A 171 -15.81 -10.35 10.88
N ARG A 172 -14.58 -10.43 11.38
CA ARG A 172 -14.09 -11.53 12.21
C ARG A 172 -13.26 -10.98 13.35
N TRP A 173 -13.48 -11.51 14.55
CA TRP A 173 -12.78 -11.09 15.76
C TRP A 173 -11.77 -12.13 16.21
N PHE A 174 -10.71 -11.60 16.81
CA PHE A 174 -9.61 -12.36 17.37
C PHE A 174 -9.29 -11.84 18.76
N LYS A 175 -8.72 -12.71 19.59
CA LYS A 175 -8.11 -12.35 20.87
C LYS A 175 -6.60 -12.56 20.83
N LYS A 176 -5.88 -11.89 21.72
CA LYS A 176 -4.45 -12.13 21.92
C LYS A 176 -4.22 -13.59 22.31
N PHE A 177 -3.23 -14.23 21.70
CA PHE A 177 -2.85 -15.61 21.98
C PHE A 177 -2.62 -15.85 23.48
N GLY A 178 -3.29 -16.87 24.03
CA GLY A 178 -3.19 -17.25 25.44
C GLY A 178 -3.96 -16.36 26.41
N TYR A 179 -4.81 -15.45 25.92
CA TYR A 179 -5.68 -14.66 26.79
C TYR A 179 -6.82 -15.54 27.34
N PRO A 180 -7.09 -15.51 28.66
CA PRO A 180 -7.98 -16.47 29.32
C PRO A 180 -9.44 -16.36 28.87
N ASP A 181 -9.92 -15.14 28.62
CA ASP A 181 -11.32 -14.90 28.27
C ASP A 181 -11.61 -15.25 26.81
N ASP A 182 -12.80 -15.78 26.56
CA ASP A 182 -13.32 -16.06 25.23
C ASP A 182 -14.19 -14.91 24.72
N TYR A 183 -14.16 -14.71 23.41
CA TYR A 183 -14.93 -13.70 22.71
C TYR A 183 -15.64 -14.31 21.51
N SER A 184 -16.72 -13.69 21.07
CA SER A 184 -17.45 -14.10 19.87
C SER A 184 -16.68 -13.75 18.61
N LEU A 185 -16.66 -14.67 17.65
CA LEU A 185 -16.02 -14.49 16.33
C LEU A 185 -16.70 -13.39 15.50
N VAL A 186 -17.99 -13.16 15.69
CA VAL A 186 -18.81 -12.33 14.80
C VAL A 186 -18.83 -10.86 15.22
N ASP A 187 -18.89 -10.60 16.52
CA ASP A 187 -19.10 -9.25 17.08
C ASP A 187 -18.12 -8.88 18.20
N GLY A 188 -17.23 -9.79 18.61
CA GLY A 188 -16.21 -9.52 19.62
C GLY A 188 -16.76 -9.33 21.03
N ARG A 189 -18.02 -9.67 21.30
CA ARG A 189 -18.58 -9.64 22.66
C ARG A 189 -17.89 -10.68 23.54
N PRO A 190 -17.67 -10.41 24.84
CA PRO A 190 -17.18 -11.43 25.76
C PRO A 190 -18.20 -12.58 25.86
N LEU A 191 -17.70 -13.81 25.93
CA LEU A 191 -18.51 -15.02 26.06
C LEU A 191 -18.43 -15.58 27.48
N GLY A 192 -19.58 -15.87 28.06
CA GLY A 192 -19.69 -16.58 29.33
C GLY A 192 -19.75 -18.10 29.17
N ALA A 193 -19.79 -18.82 30.29
CA ALA A 193 -19.91 -20.29 30.29
C ALA A 193 -21.19 -20.78 29.60
N GLU A 194 -22.29 -20.03 29.73
CA GLU A 194 -23.58 -20.33 29.11
C GLU A 194 -23.51 -20.20 27.58
N ASP A 195 -22.88 -19.14 27.07
CA ASP A 195 -22.69 -18.94 25.63
C ASP A 195 -21.81 -20.04 25.00
N ILE A 196 -20.80 -20.51 25.73
CA ILE A 196 -19.88 -21.56 25.27
C ILE A 196 -20.57 -22.92 25.22
N ALA A 197 -21.52 -23.17 26.13
CA ALA A 197 -22.29 -24.41 26.16
C ALA A 197 -23.37 -24.47 25.08
N GLU A 198 -23.74 -23.33 24.48
CA GLU A 198 -24.69 -23.26 23.39
C GLU A 198 -24.06 -23.77 22.08
N ASN A 199 -24.66 -24.82 21.50
CA ASN A 199 -24.26 -25.38 20.22
C ASN A 199 -24.52 -24.35 19.09
N GLY A 200 -23.49 -23.60 18.72
CA GLY A 200 -23.55 -22.63 17.63
C GLY A 200 -22.69 -21.38 17.84
N THR A 201 -22.20 -21.14 19.07
CA THR A 201 -21.36 -19.97 19.37
C THR A 201 -19.97 -20.14 18.74
N GLU A 202 -19.69 -19.38 17.69
CA GLU A 202 -18.37 -19.33 17.07
C GLU A 202 -17.42 -18.49 17.93
N LYS A 203 -16.36 -19.12 18.46
CA LYS A 203 -15.32 -18.44 19.24
C LYS A 203 -14.36 -17.66 18.35
N ALA A 204 -13.93 -16.50 18.83
CA ALA A 204 -12.88 -15.69 18.23
C ALA A 204 -11.57 -16.48 18.12
N GLY A 205 -10.86 -16.31 17.01
CA GLY A 205 -9.54 -16.90 16.82
C GLY A 205 -8.49 -16.28 17.74
N GLU A 206 -7.32 -16.89 17.83
CA GLU A 206 -6.19 -16.32 18.57
C GLU A 206 -5.17 -15.71 17.61
N VAL A 207 -4.59 -14.57 18.00
CA VAL A 207 -3.53 -13.92 17.21
C VAL A 207 -2.30 -13.59 18.04
N ILE A 208 -1.14 -13.81 17.44
CA ILE A 208 0.14 -13.28 17.87
C ILE A 208 0.41 -12.03 17.03
N VAL A 209 0.61 -10.91 17.71
CA VAL A 209 0.88 -9.62 17.07
C VAL A 209 2.31 -9.18 17.36
N ILE A 210 3.08 -9.00 16.30
CA ILE A 210 4.45 -8.47 16.35
C ILE A 210 4.37 -7.01 15.95
N ARG A 211 4.67 -6.09 16.86
CA ARG A 211 4.46 -4.66 16.66
C ARG A 211 5.77 -3.90 16.75
N LYS A 212 6.03 -3.03 15.77
CA LYS A 212 7.18 -2.12 15.79
C LYS A 212 6.99 -1.10 16.90
N PHE A 213 8.02 -0.87 17.70
CA PHE A 213 7.94 0.16 18.73
C PHE A 213 7.78 1.55 18.09
N GLY A 214 6.96 2.40 18.68
CA GLY A 214 6.76 3.77 18.23
C GLY A 214 6.04 4.59 19.30
N SER A 215 6.49 5.84 19.50
CA SER A 215 5.96 6.71 20.56
C SER A 215 4.59 7.32 20.24
N ARG A 216 4.16 7.29 18.98
CA ARG A 216 2.90 7.91 18.52
C ARG A 216 1.65 7.09 18.86
N SER A 217 1.80 5.78 19.04
CA SER A 217 0.67 4.89 19.33
C SER A 217 1.09 3.75 20.25
N SER A 218 0.26 3.48 21.26
CA SER A 218 0.40 2.29 22.08
C SER A 218 -0.24 1.04 21.47
N TYR A 219 -0.95 1.18 20.35
CA TYR A 219 -1.71 0.12 19.69
C TYR A 219 -1.04 -0.36 18.41
N TYR A 220 -0.54 0.59 17.60
CA TYR A 220 0.08 0.33 16.31
C TYR A 220 1.58 0.60 16.34
N GLY A 221 2.32 -0.05 15.45
CA GLY A 221 3.70 0.31 15.18
C GLY A 221 3.80 1.34 14.07
N ILE A 222 4.98 1.93 13.95
CA ILE A 222 5.27 2.95 12.93
C ILE A 222 6.47 2.44 12.12
N PRO A 223 6.34 2.29 10.79
CA PRO A 223 7.48 1.94 9.96
C PRO A 223 8.58 2.99 10.02
N ASN A 224 9.84 2.56 10.03
CA ASN A 224 10.98 3.48 10.12
C ASN A 224 11.11 4.39 8.90
N TYR A 225 10.67 3.92 7.72
CA TYR A 225 10.76 4.70 6.48
C TYR A 225 9.78 5.87 6.43
N VAL A 226 8.87 6.00 7.41
CA VAL A 226 7.96 7.14 7.50
C VAL A 226 8.71 8.48 7.48
N SER A 227 9.91 8.53 8.06
CA SER A 227 10.78 9.72 8.01
C SER A 227 11.38 10.00 6.63
N SER A 228 11.51 8.99 5.78
CA SER A 228 12.12 9.08 4.44
C SER A 228 11.10 9.13 3.30
N ILE A 229 9.80 9.26 3.60
CA ILE A 229 8.75 9.27 2.58
C ILE A 229 8.97 10.38 1.55
N GLY A 230 9.44 11.56 1.98
CA GLY A 230 9.76 12.66 1.05
C GLY A 230 10.78 12.24 -0.02
N SER A 231 11.77 11.44 0.33
CA SER A 231 12.76 10.90 -0.61
C SER A 231 12.17 9.82 -1.52
N ILE A 232 11.29 8.96 -1.00
CA ILE A 232 10.60 7.91 -1.77
C ILE A 232 9.71 8.55 -2.84
N VAL A 233 8.90 9.53 -2.45
CA VAL A 233 8.01 10.27 -3.36
C VAL A 233 8.82 11.11 -4.35
N GLY A 234 9.93 11.72 -3.91
CA GLY A 234 10.84 12.43 -4.80
C GLY A 234 11.41 11.53 -5.91
N SER A 235 11.82 10.31 -5.57
CA SER A 235 12.29 9.32 -6.54
C SER A 235 11.22 8.94 -7.56
N GLN A 236 9.95 8.88 -7.14
CA GLN A 236 8.83 8.62 -8.06
C GLN A 236 8.57 9.80 -8.99
N ALA A 237 8.61 11.03 -8.46
CA ALA A 237 8.44 12.23 -9.27
C ALA A 237 9.52 12.37 -10.35
N VAL A 238 10.78 12.00 -10.05
CA VAL A 238 11.85 11.97 -11.05
C VAL A 238 11.56 10.94 -12.14
N ARG A 239 11.18 9.72 -11.77
CA ARG A 239 10.79 8.68 -12.73
C ARG A 239 9.66 9.17 -13.64
N ASP A 240 8.61 9.75 -13.06
CA ASP A 240 7.43 10.18 -13.80
C ASP A 240 7.77 11.38 -14.71
N TYR A 241 8.65 12.29 -14.26
CA TYR A 241 9.20 13.35 -15.09
C TYR A 241 9.96 12.78 -16.29
N ASP A 242 10.86 11.81 -16.07
CA ASP A 242 11.65 11.21 -17.15
C ASP A 242 10.74 10.47 -18.15
N ILE A 243 9.77 9.70 -17.67
CA ILE A 243 8.78 9.04 -18.54
C ILE A 243 8.05 10.08 -19.39
N ASN A 244 7.55 11.16 -18.77
CA ASN A 244 6.86 12.22 -19.50
C ASN A 244 7.77 12.93 -20.51
N PHE A 245 9.03 13.17 -20.14
CA PHE A 245 10.05 13.75 -21.01
C PHE A 245 10.29 12.87 -22.26
N PHE A 246 10.42 11.55 -22.10
CA PHE A 246 10.70 10.64 -23.21
C PHE A 246 9.45 10.24 -24.01
N THR A 247 8.27 10.16 -23.39
CA THR A 247 7.00 9.83 -24.08
C THR A 247 6.45 11.03 -24.83
N GLY A 248 6.56 12.23 -24.25
CA GLY A 248 6.05 13.46 -24.83
C GLY A 248 6.76 13.94 -26.09
N LYS A 249 7.94 13.36 -26.41
CA LYS A 249 8.97 13.93 -27.30
C LYS A 249 9.22 15.40 -26.95
N THR A 250 10.41 15.73 -26.48
CA THR A 250 10.83 17.07 -26.08
C THR A 250 10.78 18.15 -27.17
N ILE A 251 10.32 17.80 -28.37
CA ILE A 251 10.29 18.64 -29.56
C ILE A 251 8.93 18.41 -30.23
N PRO A 252 8.20 19.47 -30.63
CA PRO A 252 6.99 19.34 -31.42
C PRO A 252 7.27 18.56 -32.71
N ASP A 253 6.31 17.73 -33.15
CA ASP A 253 6.52 16.90 -34.37
C ASP A 253 6.58 17.75 -35.64
N ALA A 254 5.92 18.91 -35.63
CA ALA A 254 5.94 19.89 -36.71
C ALA A 254 5.89 21.33 -36.16
N LEU A 255 6.48 22.25 -36.92
CA LEU A 255 6.35 23.70 -36.75
C LEU A 255 5.53 24.26 -37.92
N LEU A 256 4.48 25.01 -37.62
CA LEU A 256 3.69 25.76 -38.60
C LEU A 256 4.07 27.24 -38.53
N PHE A 257 4.68 27.75 -39.59
CA PHE A 257 4.95 29.18 -39.74
C PHE A 257 3.78 29.85 -40.45
N LEU A 258 3.17 30.85 -39.82
CA LEU A 258 2.08 31.66 -40.37
C LEU A 258 2.57 33.08 -40.65
N GLU A 259 2.15 33.65 -41.77
CA GLU A 259 2.74 34.86 -42.32
C GLU A 259 1.74 35.96 -42.58
N GLY A 260 2.21 37.21 -42.49
CA GLY A 260 1.38 38.39 -42.66
C GLY A 260 0.47 38.68 -41.46
N VAL A 261 0.73 38.01 -40.33
CA VAL A 261 0.03 38.22 -39.06
C VAL A 261 1.08 38.42 -37.98
N ASP A 262 1.06 39.60 -37.35
CA ASP A 262 2.00 39.93 -36.27
C ASP A 262 1.66 39.14 -34.98
N GLU A 263 0.37 38.88 -34.75
CA GLU A 263 -0.16 38.04 -33.68
C GLU A 263 -1.35 37.23 -34.18
N ILE A 264 -1.50 35.99 -33.69
CA ILE A 264 -2.65 35.14 -33.98
C ILE A 264 -3.61 35.25 -32.80
N ASP A 265 -4.91 35.38 -33.09
CA ASP A 265 -5.95 35.34 -32.06
C ASP A 265 -5.99 33.95 -31.37
N ASP A 266 -6.18 33.93 -30.05
CA ASP A 266 -6.22 32.71 -29.25
C ASP A 266 -7.27 31.69 -29.77
N GLY A 267 -8.38 32.16 -30.35
CA GLY A 267 -9.42 31.32 -30.97
C GLY A 267 -8.90 30.56 -32.18
N THR A 268 -8.31 31.27 -33.14
CA THR A 268 -7.72 30.70 -34.35
C THR A 268 -6.54 29.78 -34.02
N GLU A 269 -5.71 30.12 -33.04
CA GLU A 269 -4.61 29.25 -32.60
C GLU A 269 -5.13 27.92 -32.02
N ASN A 270 -6.21 27.97 -31.23
CA ASN A 270 -6.82 26.76 -30.66
C ASN A 270 -7.49 25.89 -31.73
N GLU A 271 -8.19 26.48 -32.70
CA GLU A 271 -8.77 25.74 -33.84
C GLU A 271 -7.70 25.01 -34.65
N LEU A 272 -6.57 25.68 -34.93
CA LEU A 272 -5.43 25.06 -35.61
C LEU A 272 -4.84 23.92 -34.78
N LYS A 273 -4.62 24.12 -33.48
CA LYS A 273 -4.12 23.05 -32.59
C LYS A 273 -5.07 21.86 -32.54
N GLU A 274 -6.38 22.08 -32.47
CA GLU A 274 -7.39 21.02 -32.46
C GLU A 274 -7.44 20.26 -33.78
N PHE A 275 -7.44 20.95 -34.92
CA PHE A 275 -7.41 20.34 -36.25
C PHE A 275 -6.20 19.39 -36.39
N PHE A 276 -5.00 19.86 -36.06
CA PHE A 276 -3.79 19.05 -36.20
C PHE A 276 -3.65 17.97 -35.12
N SER A 277 -4.22 18.16 -33.92
CA SER A 277 -4.29 17.10 -32.89
C SER A 277 -5.25 15.98 -33.27
N ALA A 278 -6.32 16.29 -34.04
CA ALA A 278 -7.26 15.29 -34.55
C ALA A 278 -6.70 14.47 -35.72
N GLU A 279 -5.91 15.09 -36.60
CA GLU A 279 -5.28 14.39 -37.74
C GLU A 279 -4.00 13.63 -37.36
N THR A 280 -3.27 14.07 -36.33
CA THR A 280 -2.10 13.35 -35.85
C THR A 280 -2.51 12.23 -34.89
N LYS A 281 -2.39 10.97 -35.31
CA LYS A 281 -2.62 9.81 -34.43
C LYS A 281 -1.60 9.79 -33.28
N GLY A 282 -1.93 10.41 -32.15
CA GLY A 282 -1.21 10.29 -30.88
C GLY A 282 -1.42 11.48 -29.94
N GLU A 283 -1.72 11.22 -28.66
CA GLU A 283 -1.95 12.24 -27.61
C GLU A 283 -0.71 13.12 -27.29
N HIS A 284 0.46 12.79 -27.85
CA HIS A 284 1.74 13.38 -27.49
C HIS A 284 2.39 14.21 -28.61
N HIS A 285 1.62 14.68 -29.60
CA HIS A 285 2.14 15.31 -30.82
C HIS A 285 1.57 16.72 -31.03
N LYS A 286 2.00 17.67 -30.22
CA LYS A 286 1.51 19.06 -30.30
C LYS A 286 2.21 19.82 -31.45
N LEU A 287 1.41 20.52 -32.25
CA LEU A 287 1.88 21.50 -33.22
C LEU A 287 2.30 22.78 -32.49
N ALA A 288 3.45 23.34 -32.86
CA ALA A 288 3.85 24.68 -32.45
C ALA A 288 3.64 25.64 -33.62
N VAL A 289 2.90 26.73 -33.36
CA VAL A 289 2.58 27.77 -34.34
C VAL A 289 3.46 28.98 -34.07
N VAL A 290 4.14 29.48 -35.10
CA VAL A 290 5.07 30.61 -34.98
C VAL A 290 4.67 31.70 -36.00
N PRO A 291 4.25 32.89 -35.55
CA PRO A 291 3.98 34.01 -36.45
C PRO A 291 5.30 34.59 -36.98
N VAL A 292 5.32 34.97 -38.26
CA VAL A 292 6.51 35.50 -38.96
C VAL A 292 6.18 36.82 -39.66
N PRO A 293 7.10 37.83 -39.65
CA PRO A 293 6.87 39.13 -40.26
C PRO A 293 6.55 39.10 -41.77
N PRO A 294 5.97 40.19 -42.32
CA PRO A 294 5.57 40.26 -43.73
C PRO A 294 6.74 40.04 -44.70
N GLY A 295 6.58 39.12 -45.66
CA GLY A 295 7.53 38.88 -46.76
C GLY A 295 8.21 37.50 -46.78
N ALA A 296 7.94 36.63 -45.81
CA ALA A 296 8.36 35.22 -45.82
C ALA A 296 7.37 34.33 -46.65
N LYS A 297 7.61 33.00 -46.77
CA LYS A 297 6.65 32.01 -47.33
C LYS A 297 6.24 30.90 -46.32
N ALA A 298 4.92 30.72 -46.11
CA ALA A 298 4.38 29.83 -45.09
C ALA A 298 4.82 28.39 -45.33
N ARG A 299 5.34 27.74 -44.30
CA ARG A 299 5.97 26.43 -44.42
C ARG A 299 5.66 25.55 -43.22
N LEU A 300 5.24 24.32 -43.51
CA LEU A 300 5.17 23.26 -42.50
C LEU A 300 6.47 22.49 -42.54
N GLU A 301 7.24 22.56 -41.45
CA GLU A 301 8.47 21.77 -41.31
C GLU A 301 8.28 20.66 -40.30
N LYS A 302 8.52 19.42 -40.75
CA LYS A 302 8.58 18.27 -39.86
C LYS A 302 9.92 18.27 -39.16
N VAL A 303 9.89 18.35 -37.83
CA VAL A 303 11.11 18.42 -37.00
C VAL A 303 11.54 17.03 -36.54
N SER A 304 10.60 16.07 -36.46
CA SER A 304 10.93 14.72 -36.03
C SER A 304 11.63 13.87 -37.12
N PRO A 305 12.63 13.04 -36.74
CA PRO A 305 13.33 12.18 -37.68
C PRO A 305 12.37 11.29 -38.48
N SER A 306 12.65 11.08 -39.77
CA SER A 306 11.89 10.16 -40.58
C SER A 306 12.05 8.73 -40.04
N ARG A 307 10.99 8.20 -39.41
CA ARG A 307 10.94 6.78 -39.06
C ARG A 307 10.96 5.97 -40.36
N ARG A 308 12.14 5.46 -40.74
CA ARG A 308 12.27 4.43 -41.76
C ARG A 308 11.41 3.25 -41.29
N LYS A 309 10.34 2.92 -42.03
CA LYS A 309 9.55 1.71 -41.76
C LYS A 309 10.54 0.54 -41.70
N ARG A 310 10.77 -0.01 -40.50
CA ARG A 310 11.44 -1.31 -40.38
C ARG A 310 10.51 -2.30 -41.09
N ARG A 311 11.00 -2.87 -42.19
CA ARG A 311 10.42 -4.07 -42.80
C ARG A 311 10.54 -5.23 -41.82
#